data_AF-A0AB37TRU6-F1
#
_entry.id   AF-A0AB37TRU6-F1
#
_cell.length_a   1.000
_cell.length_b   1.000
_cell.length_c   1.000
_cell.angle_alpha   90.00
_cell.angle_beta   90.00
_cell.angle_gamma   90.00
#
_symmetry.space_group_name_H-M   'P 1'
#
loop_
_entity.id
_entity.type
_entity.pdbx_description
1 polymer ?
#
loop_
_entity_poly.entity_id
_entity_poly.type
_entity_poly.pdbx_seq_one_letter_code
_entity_poly.pdbx_strand_id
1 'polypeptide(L)'
;MTSTPHHPDLRSQLETLTTEAFRPELAEIDQSPTLDIARVMNGEDAAVAAAVAERLPEIAAAVDAVAARMARGGRLIYAGAGTAGRLGVLDASECPPTFNTAPGQVVGLIAGGAEAMVTSVEGAEDSAELARADLDALGLTADDSVVGVSASGRTPYAVGAVEHARARGALTVGLACNRGSALAAAAEHGVEVVTGPELITGSTRLKAGTAQKLVLNMISTITMIRLGKTYGNLMVDVRASNEKLRARSRRIVALATGAPDDAIERALTATDGEVKHAILTLLADVDGPTAARLLEDSGGHLRAALAAARG
;
A
#
# COMPACT_ATOMS: atom_id res chain seq x y z
N MET A 1 -24.40 -14.80 30.64
CA MET A 1 -23.68 -16.08 30.44
C MET A 1 -23.12 -16.06 29.03
N THR A 2 -21.97 -15.43 28.85
CA THR A 2 -21.25 -15.35 27.58
C THR A 2 -20.43 -16.64 27.44
N SER A 3 -20.86 -17.51 26.52
CA SER A 3 -20.07 -18.69 26.15
C SER A 3 -18.78 -18.21 25.49
N THR A 4 -17.67 -18.40 26.19
CA THR A 4 -16.32 -18.33 25.62
C THR A 4 -16.25 -19.29 24.41
N PRO A 5 -15.68 -18.88 23.27
CA PRO A 5 -15.49 -19.79 22.14
C PRO A 5 -14.63 -20.97 22.61
N HIS A 6 -14.96 -22.17 22.14
CA HIS A 6 -14.30 -23.42 22.50
C HIS A 6 -12.78 -23.36 22.19
N HIS A 7 -11.95 -23.25 23.23
CA HIS A 7 -10.47 -23.34 23.15
C HIS A 7 -9.88 -24.52 22.33
N PRO A 8 -10.51 -25.72 22.26
CA PRO A 8 -9.98 -26.82 21.44
C PRO A 8 -9.98 -26.55 19.93
N ASP A 9 -10.96 -25.78 19.45
CA ASP A 9 -11.13 -25.49 18.02
C ASP A 9 -10.03 -24.54 17.53
N LEU A 10 -9.77 -23.45 18.26
CA LEU A 10 -8.72 -22.48 17.90
C LEU A 10 -7.33 -23.10 17.81
N ARG A 11 -7.00 -24.02 18.73
CA ARG A 11 -5.73 -24.75 18.73
C ARG A 11 -5.59 -25.63 17.49
N SER A 12 -6.63 -26.40 17.17
CA SER A 12 -6.63 -27.25 15.97
C SER A 12 -6.51 -26.43 14.69
N GLN A 13 -7.13 -25.25 14.64
CA GLN A 13 -6.99 -24.32 13.51
C GLN A 13 -5.56 -23.77 13.39
N LEU A 14 -4.94 -23.36 14.50
CA LEU A 14 -3.57 -22.87 14.52
C LEU A 14 -2.57 -23.90 13.97
N GLU A 15 -2.74 -25.17 14.32
CA GLU A 15 -1.89 -26.28 13.86
C GLU A 15 -1.91 -26.47 12.33
N THR A 16 -2.93 -25.95 11.64
CA THR A 16 -3.02 -26.01 10.17
C THR A 16 -2.36 -24.82 9.46
N LEU A 17 -2.02 -23.75 10.18
CA LEU A 17 -1.48 -22.53 9.58
C LEU A 17 0.02 -22.68 9.33
N THR A 18 0.46 -22.39 8.11
CA THR A 18 1.90 -22.41 7.77
C THR A 18 2.66 -21.35 8.57
N THR A 19 2.02 -20.22 8.89
CA THR A 19 2.58 -19.14 9.72
C THR A 19 2.90 -19.57 11.16
N GLU A 20 2.27 -20.65 11.65
CA GLU A 20 2.43 -21.19 13.02
C GLU A 20 3.27 -22.47 13.05
N ALA A 21 3.74 -22.95 11.90
CA ALA A 21 4.42 -24.24 11.80
C ALA A 21 5.81 -24.21 12.46
N PHE A 22 6.09 -25.24 13.26
CA PHE A 22 7.39 -25.45 13.89
C PHE A 22 8.38 -26.10 12.92
N ARG A 23 9.67 -25.73 13.06
CA ARG A 23 10.77 -26.20 12.21
C ARG A 23 11.81 -26.96 13.04
N PRO A 24 11.80 -28.31 13.01
CA PRO A 24 12.71 -29.13 13.82
C PRO A 24 14.19 -28.86 13.55
N GLU A 25 14.56 -28.49 12.32
CA GLU A 25 15.93 -28.18 11.93
C GLU A 25 16.46 -26.86 12.55
N LEU A 26 15.58 -26.01 13.10
CA LEU A 26 15.93 -24.78 13.80
C LEU A 26 15.66 -24.84 15.31
N ALA A 27 15.39 -26.02 15.87
CA ALA A 27 15.01 -26.18 17.28
C ALA A 27 16.00 -25.54 18.28
N GLU A 28 17.30 -25.58 17.96
CA GLU A 28 18.39 -25.08 18.81
C GLU A 28 19.03 -23.81 18.23
N ILE A 29 18.28 -23.01 17.46
CA ILE A 29 18.80 -21.77 16.83
C ILE A 29 19.34 -20.76 17.85
N ASP A 30 18.83 -20.79 19.09
CA ASP A 30 19.27 -19.98 20.22
C ASP A 30 20.69 -20.30 20.70
N GLN A 31 21.23 -21.48 20.35
CA GLN A 31 22.59 -21.90 20.67
C GLN A 31 23.58 -21.64 19.52
N SER A 32 23.09 -21.19 18.36
CA SER A 32 23.93 -20.94 17.20
C SER A 32 24.75 -19.65 17.34
N PRO A 33 25.94 -19.56 16.74
CA PRO A 33 26.67 -18.30 16.66
C PRO A 33 25.84 -17.21 15.98
N THR A 34 25.94 -15.96 16.44
CA THR A 34 25.15 -14.83 15.93
C THR A 34 25.21 -14.68 14.41
N LEU A 35 26.38 -14.90 13.81
CA LEU A 35 26.57 -14.82 12.36
C LEU A 35 25.77 -15.89 11.61
N ASP A 36 25.66 -17.09 12.16
CA ASP A 36 24.93 -18.19 11.54
C ASP A 36 23.41 -17.94 11.65
N ILE A 37 22.93 -17.42 12.78
CA ILE A 37 21.54 -16.95 12.92
C ILE A 37 21.22 -15.89 11.85
N ALA A 38 22.11 -14.92 11.65
CA ALA A 38 21.93 -13.87 10.64
C ALA A 38 21.93 -14.42 9.20
N ARG A 39 22.78 -15.43 8.89
CA ARG A 39 22.79 -16.10 7.59
C ARG A 39 21.50 -16.87 7.33
N VAL A 40 21.00 -17.59 8.33
CA VAL A 40 19.71 -18.30 8.23
C VAL A 40 18.59 -17.29 7.98
N MET A 41 18.50 -16.24 8.80
CA MET A 41 17.47 -15.20 8.63
C MET A 41 17.53 -14.56 7.23
N ASN A 42 18.71 -14.19 6.75
CA ASN A 42 18.85 -13.60 5.41
C ASN A 42 18.50 -14.58 4.27
N GLY A 43 18.84 -15.86 4.42
CA GLY A 43 18.47 -16.90 3.46
C GLY A 43 16.95 -17.06 3.36
N GLU A 44 16.25 -16.98 4.49
CA GLU A 44 14.78 -16.99 4.56
C GLU A 44 14.18 -15.73 3.89
N ASP A 45 14.75 -14.55 4.16
CA ASP A 45 14.29 -13.28 3.56
C ASP A 45 14.40 -13.28 2.03
N ALA A 46 15.41 -13.94 1.46
CA ALA A 46 15.63 -14.01 0.02
C ALA A 46 14.46 -14.68 -0.74
N ALA A 47 13.74 -15.60 -0.10
CA ALA A 47 12.60 -16.29 -0.70
C ALA A 47 11.35 -15.41 -0.79
N VAL A 48 11.26 -14.32 0.00
CA VAL A 48 10.05 -13.49 0.09
C VAL A 48 9.71 -12.82 -1.24
N ALA A 49 10.71 -12.29 -1.95
CA ALA A 49 10.49 -11.65 -3.25
C ALA A 49 9.96 -12.63 -4.30
N ALA A 50 10.43 -13.89 -4.29
CA ALA A 50 9.94 -14.94 -5.18
C ALA A 50 8.48 -15.29 -4.86
N ALA A 51 8.11 -15.41 -3.58
CA ALA A 51 6.73 -15.65 -3.18
C ALA A 51 5.77 -14.53 -3.62
N VAL A 52 6.21 -13.26 -3.55
CA VAL A 52 5.44 -12.12 -4.09
C VAL A 52 5.34 -12.21 -5.61
N ALA A 53 6.43 -12.59 -6.30
CA ALA A 53 6.46 -12.71 -7.75
C ALA A 53 5.41 -13.70 -8.29
N GLU A 54 5.15 -14.79 -7.55
CA GLU A 54 4.11 -15.76 -7.91
C GLU A 54 2.69 -15.21 -7.87
N ARG A 55 2.45 -14.11 -7.14
CA ARG A 55 1.13 -13.48 -6.96
C ARG A 55 0.96 -12.19 -7.77
N LEU A 56 1.89 -11.88 -8.68
CA LEU A 56 1.82 -10.66 -9.49
C LEU A 56 0.52 -10.53 -10.30
N PRO A 57 -0.06 -11.59 -10.89
CA PRO A 57 -1.35 -11.47 -11.59
C PRO A 57 -2.48 -10.99 -10.67
N GLU A 58 -2.58 -11.55 -9.47
CA GLU A 58 -3.61 -11.20 -8.47
C GLU A 58 -3.38 -9.79 -7.93
N ILE A 59 -2.12 -9.43 -7.64
CA ILE A 59 -1.73 -8.08 -7.21
C ILE A 59 -2.09 -7.06 -8.30
N ALA A 60 -1.74 -7.33 -9.56
CA ALA A 60 -2.03 -6.43 -10.68
C ALA A 60 -3.54 -6.21 -10.87
N ALA A 61 -4.35 -7.28 -10.78
CA ALA A 61 -5.80 -7.17 -10.86
C ALA A 61 -6.38 -6.30 -9.73
N ALA A 62 -5.90 -6.49 -8.49
CA ALA A 62 -6.29 -5.66 -7.36
C ALA A 62 -5.90 -4.18 -7.57
N VAL A 63 -4.66 -3.92 -8.03
CA VAL A 63 -4.19 -2.56 -8.33
C VAL A 63 -5.05 -1.87 -9.40
N ASP A 64 -5.37 -2.55 -10.50
CA ASP A 64 -6.19 -1.96 -11.56
C ASP A 64 -7.58 -1.57 -11.05
N ALA A 65 -8.18 -2.41 -10.20
CA ALA A 65 -9.47 -2.11 -9.58
C ALA A 65 -9.39 -0.94 -8.58
N VAL A 66 -8.34 -0.89 -7.75
CA VAL A 66 -8.07 0.23 -6.82
C VAL A 66 -7.86 1.53 -7.59
N ALA A 67 -7.06 1.52 -8.65
CA ALA A 67 -6.84 2.70 -9.48
C ALA A 67 -8.13 3.20 -10.12
N ALA A 68 -9.01 2.30 -10.59
CA ALA A 68 -10.31 2.68 -11.13
C ALA A 68 -11.24 3.34 -10.08
N ARG A 69 -11.19 2.89 -8.82
CA ARG A 69 -11.93 3.48 -7.69
C ARG A 69 -11.38 4.87 -7.33
N MET A 70 -10.07 4.99 -7.18
CA MET A 70 -9.42 6.27 -6.87
C MET A 70 -9.57 7.31 -7.99
N ALA A 71 -9.61 6.89 -9.26
CA ALA A 71 -9.87 7.79 -10.40
C ALA A 71 -11.26 8.46 -10.34
N ARG A 72 -12.22 7.87 -9.61
CA ARG A 72 -13.56 8.46 -9.36
C ARG A 72 -13.62 9.30 -8.09
N GLY A 73 -12.50 9.51 -7.41
CA GLY A 73 -12.41 10.25 -6.15
C GLY A 73 -12.49 9.40 -4.89
N GLY A 74 -12.52 8.07 -5.01
CA GLY A 74 -12.46 7.16 -3.87
C GLY A 74 -11.10 7.14 -3.17
N ARG A 75 -11.07 6.62 -1.95
CA ARG A 75 -9.86 6.46 -1.14
C ARG A 75 -9.35 5.02 -1.17
N LEU A 76 -8.06 4.86 -0.89
CA LEU A 76 -7.44 3.57 -0.57
C LEU A 76 -7.26 3.45 0.95
N ILE A 77 -7.88 2.46 1.56
CA ILE A 77 -7.89 2.28 3.01
C ILE A 77 -7.28 0.92 3.36
N TYR A 78 -6.18 0.92 4.12
CA TYR A 78 -5.61 -0.29 4.70
C TYR A 78 -6.21 -0.54 6.07
N ALA A 79 -6.53 -1.79 6.40
CA ALA A 79 -7.04 -2.17 7.72
C ALA A 79 -6.36 -3.45 8.23
N GLY A 80 -5.75 -3.38 9.41
CA GLY A 80 -5.09 -4.53 10.03
C GLY A 80 -4.79 -4.32 11.50
N ALA A 81 -4.23 -5.33 12.14
CA ALA A 81 -3.80 -5.27 13.54
C ALA A 81 -2.28 -5.47 13.66
N GLY A 82 -1.71 -5.03 14.79
CA GLY A 82 -0.29 -5.21 15.09
C GLY A 82 0.62 -4.77 13.95
N THR A 83 1.56 -5.62 13.55
CA THR A 83 2.50 -5.34 12.45
C THR A 83 1.79 -5.02 11.13
N ALA A 84 0.71 -5.74 10.78
CA ALA A 84 -0.02 -5.53 9.53
C ALA A 84 -0.66 -4.13 9.48
N GLY A 85 -1.32 -3.72 10.58
CA GLY A 85 -1.87 -2.36 10.70
C GLY A 85 -0.78 -1.29 10.63
N ARG A 86 0.36 -1.49 11.30
CA ARG A 86 1.50 -0.55 11.26
C ARG A 86 2.08 -0.41 9.85
N LEU A 87 2.19 -1.49 9.09
CA LEU A 87 2.66 -1.46 7.71
C LEU A 87 1.68 -0.72 6.78
N GLY A 88 0.36 -0.88 7.01
CA GLY A 88 -0.65 -0.09 6.31
C GLY A 88 -0.52 1.42 6.59
N VAL A 89 -0.34 1.80 7.85
CA VAL A 89 -0.10 3.20 8.25
C VAL A 89 1.21 3.73 7.65
N LEU A 90 2.28 2.93 7.64
CA LEU A 90 3.56 3.29 7.04
C LEU A 90 3.40 3.63 5.55
N ASP A 91 2.84 2.73 4.75
CA ASP A 91 2.65 2.94 3.31
C ASP A 91 1.75 4.16 3.02
N ALA A 92 0.65 4.31 3.77
CA ALA A 92 -0.23 5.47 3.65
C ALA A 92 0.48 6.80 3.95
N SER A 93 1.35 6.83 4.97
CA SER A 93 2.09 8.04 5.36
C SER A 93 3.12 8.50 4.32
N GLU A 94 3.60 7.58 3.47
CA GLU A 94 4.56 7.86 2.42
C GLU A 94 3.90 8.37 1.13
N CYS A 95 2.58 8.22 0.98
CA CYS A 95 1.86 8.66 -0.21
C CYS A 95 1.84 10.18 -0.40
N PRO A 96 1.54 11.04 0.59
CA PRO A 96 1.58 12.49 0.43
C PRO A 96 2.94 13.05 -0.01
N PRO A 97 4.08 12.72 0.65
CA PRO A 97 5.38 13.26 0.23
C PRO A 97 5.91 12.66 -1.08
N THR A 98 5.39 11.50 -1.52
CA THR A 98 5.84 10.79 -2.74
C THR A 98 4.97 11.09 -3.95
N PHE A 99 3.66 11.25 -3.81
CA PHE A 99 2.74 11.41 -4.94
C PHE A 99 1.88 12.66 -4.85
N ASN A 100 2.17 13.53 -3.87
CA ASN A 100 1.42 14.76 -3.60
C ASN A 100 -0.08 14.48 -3.45
N THR A 101 -0.42 13.37 -2.80
CA THR A 101 -1.80 13.01 -2.47
C THR A 101 -2.29 13.85 -1.30
N ALA A 102 -3.58 14.15 -1.26
CA ALA A 102 -4.17 14.78 -0.08
C ALA A 102 -4.08 13.84 1.14
N PRO A 103 -3.94 14.36 2.38
CA PRO A 103 -3.73 13.56 3.62
C PRO A 103 -4.81 12.53 4.00
N GLY A 104 -5.84 12.32 3.18
CA GLY A 104 -6.88 11.30 3.39
C GLY A 104 -7.18 10.45 2.14
N GLN A 105 -6.41 10.59 1.06
CA GLN A 105 -6.59 9.75 -0.15
C GLN A 105 -6.09 8.32 0.04
N VAL A 106 -5.06 8.14 0.87
CA VAL A 106 -4.57 6.83 1.32
C VAL A 106 -4.55 6.85 2.84
N VAL A 107 -5.21 5.88 3.47
CA VAL A 107 -5.45 5.85 4.93
C VAL A 107 -5.03 4.50 5.49
N GLY A 108 -4.32 4.50 6.61
CA GLY A 108 -4.04 3.29 7.38
C GLY A 108 -4.87 3.25 8.66
N LEU A 109 -5.68 2.21 8.81
CA LEU A 109 -6.37 1.85 10.05
C LEU A 109 -5.62 0.72 10.75
N ILE A 110 -5.40 0.92 12.05
CA ILE A 110 -4.79 -0.06 12.94
C ILE A 110 -5.74 -0.36 14.10
N ALA A 111 -6.01 -1.64 14.33
CA ALA A 111 -6.81 -2.08 15.47
C ALA A 111 -6.22 -1.56 16.78
N GLY A 112 -7.04 -0.88 17.60
CA GLY A 112 -6.61 -0.19 18.82
C GLY A 112 -6.24 1.28 18.62
N GLY A 113 -6.36 1.81 17.40
CA GLY A 113 -6.19 3.23 17.10
C GLY A 113 -4.74 3.72 17.17
N ALA A 114 -4.55 5.04 17.28
CA ALA A 114 -3.23 5.67 17.19
C ALA A 114 -2.21 5.16 18.22
N GLU A 115 -2.65 4.78 19.42
CA GLU A 115 -1.77 4.21 20.46
C GLU A 115 -1.14 2.89 20.01
N ALA A 116 -1.87 2.10 19.21
CA ALA A 116 -1.42 0.82 18.67
C ALA A 116 -0.17 0.95 17.77
N MET A 117 0.14 2.17 17.29
CA MET A 117 1.33 2.44 16.48
C MET A 117 2.62 2.22 17.25
N VAL A 118 2.63 2.55 18.55
CA VAL A 118 3.84 2.50 19.39
C VAL A 118 3.74 1.47 20.52
N THR A 119 2.53 1.05 20.88
CA THR A 119 2.27 0.07 21.94
C THR A 119 1.32 -1.01 21.42
N SER A 120 1.42 -2.24 21.91
CA SER A 120 0.43 -3.28 21.55
C SER A 120 -0.83 -3.11 22.40
N VAL A 121 -2.01 -3.15 21.75
CA VAL A 121 -3.31 -3.09 22.41
C VAL A 121 -3.94 -4.48 22.39
N GLU A 122 -4.03 -5.10 23.56
CA GLU A 122 -4.53 -6.48 23.70
C GLU A 122 -6.01 -6.58 23.33
N GLY A 123 -6.38 -7.64 22.61
CA GLY A 123 -7.76 -7.94 22.21
C GLY A 123 -8.36 -7.07 21.09
N ALA A 124 -7.67 -6.01 20.64
CA ALA A 124 -8.16 -5.16 19.55
C ALA A 124 -8.27 -5.92 18.21
N GLU A 125 -7.36 -6.87 17.98
CA GLU A 125 -7.33 -7.67 16.74
C GLU A 125 -8.50 -8.65 16.61
N ASP A 126 -9.13 -9.01 17.73
CA ASP A 126 -10.25 -9.95 17.81
C ASP A 126 -11.62 -9.28 17.60
N SER A 127 -11.65 -7.97 17.33
CA SER A 127 -12.91 -7.21 17.22
C SER A 127 -13.25 -6.84 15.78
N ALA A 128 -14.14 -7.62 15.15
CA ALA A 128 -14.75 -7.24 13.87
C ALA A 128 -15.61 -5.97 13.99
N GLU A 129 -16.30 -5.77 15.11
CA GLU A 129 -17.13 -4.58 15.36
C GLU A 129 -16.29 -3.30 15.45
N LEU A 130 -15.06 -3.38 15.98
CA LEU A 130 -14.14 -2.24 15.98
C LEU A 130 -13.78 -1.82 14.55
N ALA A 131 -13.51 -2.77 13.66
CA ALA A 131 -13.22 -2.46 12.26
C ALA A 131 -14.39 -1.76 11.56
N ARG A 132 -15.62 -2.19 11.85
CA ARG A 132 -16.85 -1.55 11.34
C ARG A 132 -16.97 -0.12 11.82
N ALA A 133 -16.80 0.09 13.12
CA ALA A 133 -16.85 1.42 13.73
C ALA A 133 -15.79 2.37 13.15
N ASP A 134 -14.56 1.89 12.95
CA ASP A 134 -13.47 2.69 12.35
C ASP A 134 -13.79 3.08 10.90
N LEU A 135 -14.31 2.16 10.10
CA LEU A 135 -14.71 2.44 8.71
C LEU A 135 -15.92 3.37 8.61
N ASP A 136 -16.90 3.22 9.51
CA ASP A 136 -18.07 4.11 9.57
C ASP A 136 -17.68 5.51 10.02
N ALA A 137 -16.74 5.64 10.95
CA ALA A 137 -16.16 6.92 11.36
C ALA A 137 -15.41 7.64 10.22
N LEU A 138 -14.82 6.88 9.29
CA LEU A 138 -14.25 7.43 8.05
C LEU A 138 -15.32 7.80 7.01
N GLY A 139 -16.60 7.49 7.23
CA GLY A 139 -17.66 7.69 6.25
C GLY A 139 -17.44 6.86 4.99
N LEU A 140 -17.15 5.56 5.14
CA LEU A 140 -16.89 4.66 4.01
C LEU A 140 -18.01 4.72 2.96
N THR A 141 -17.60 4.81 1.69
CA THR A 141 -18.48 4.89 0.52
C THR A 141 -18.21 3.74 -0.45
N ALA A 142 -19.10 3.54 -1.42
CA ALA A 142 -18.90 2.53 -2.45
C ALA A 142 -17.73 2.86 -3.40
N ASP A 143 -17.28 4.12 -3.49
CA ASP A 143 -16.13 4.47 -4.33
C ASP A 143 -14.80 4.17 -3.65
N ASP A 144 -14.78 3.92 -2.34
CA ASP A 144 -13.57 3.56 -1.61
C ASP A 144 -13.11 2.12 -1.92
N SER A 145 -11.84 1.85 -1.62
CA SER A 145 -11.24 0.52 -1.62
C SER A 145 -10.68 0.19 -0.25
N VAL A 146 -10.99 -0.98 0.28
CA VAL A 146 -10.50 -1.46 1.58
C VAL A 146 -9.63 -2.69 1.37
N VAL A 147 -8.39 -2.62 1.84
CA VAL A 147 -7.42 -3.71 1.83
C VAL A 147 -7.26 -4.21 3.27
N GLY A 148 -7.85 -5.36 3.56
CA GLY A 148 -7.63 -6.05 4.82
C GLY A 148 -6.27 -6.75 4.80
N VAL A 149 -5.48 -6.60 5.86
CA VAL A 149 -4.12 -7.16 5.94
C VAL A 149 -3.98 -8.02 7.20
N SER A 150 -3.67 -9.30 7.03
CA SER A 150 -3.45 -10.24 8.14
C SER A 150 -2.50 -11.36 7.72
N ALA A 151 -1.39 -11.57 8.43
CA ALA A 151 -0.47 -12.67 8.09
C ALA A 151 -1.17 -14.04 8.22
N SER A 152 -1.90 -14.24 9.31
CA SER A 152 -2.67 -15.46 9.55
C SER A 152 -3.81 -15.64 8.54
N GLY A 153 -4.32 -14.53 8.00
CA GLY A 153 -5.46 -14.52 7.07
C GLY A 153 -6.82 -14.75 7.75
N ARG A 154 -6.86 -14.71 9.09
CA ARG A 154 -8.08 -14.95 9.88
C ARG A 154 -8.33 -13.92 10.99
N THR A 155 -7.50 -12.89 11.10
CA THR A 155 -7.65 -11.85 12.14
C THR A 155 -9.04 -11.21 12.06
N PRO A 156 -9.89 -11.32 13.09
CA PRO A 156 -11.28 -10.84 13.03
C PRO A 156 -11.43 -9.37 12.64
N TYR A 157 -10.54 -8.49 13.10
CA TYR A 157 -10.55 -7.08 12.69
C TYR A 157 -10.37 -6.92 11.17
N ALA A 158 -9.40 -7.60 10.56
CA ALA A 158 -9.12 -7.49 9.13
C ALA A 158 -10.24 -8.12 8.27
N VAL A 159 -10.78 -9.27 8.70
CA VAL A 159 -11.90 -9.93 8.03
C VAL A 159 -13.16 -9.06 8.14
N GLY A 160 -13.49 -8.56 9.33
CA GLY A 160 -14.63 -7.68 9.57
C GLY A 160 -14.56 -6.37 8.77
N ALA A 161 -13.36 -5.80 8.60
CA ALA A 161 -13.15 -4.63 7.74
C ALA A 161 -13.56 -4.91 6.28
N VAL A 162 -13.11 -6.04 5.73
CA VAL A 162 -13.40 -6.45 4.36
C VAL A 162 -14.88 -6.79 4.18
N GLU A 163 -15.48 -7.54 5.10
CA GLU A 163 -16.90 -7.90 5.01
C GLU A 163 -17.80 -6.67 5.07
N HIS A 164 -17.52 -5.73 5.99
CA HIS A 164 -18.26 -4.48 6.12
C HIS A 164 -18.10 -3.60 4.88
N ALA A 165 -16.88 -3.46 4.37
CA ALA A 165 -16.62 -2.71 3.15
C ALA A 165 -17.38 -3.27 1.95
N ARG A 166 -17.39 -4.61 1.80
CA ARG A 166 -18.15 -5.29 0.76
C ARG A 166 -19.65 -5.03 0.89
N ALA A 167 -20.20 -5.10 2.10
CA ALA A 167 -21.61 -4.78 2.35
C ALA A 167 -21.98 -3.32 2.03
N ARG A 168 -21.00 -2.40 2.10
CA ARG A 168 -21.15 -0.98 1.73
C ARG A 168 -20.91 -0.70 0.24
N GLY A 169 -20.57 -1.73 -0.55
CA GLY A 169 -20.31 -1.63 -1.99
C GLY A 169 -18.92 -1.12 -2.36
N ALA A 170 -18.02 -0.99 -1.38
CA ALA A 170 -16.62 -0.65 -1.60
C ALA A 170 -15.87 -1.84 -2.24
N LEU A 171 -14.80 -1.54 -2.98
CA LEU A 171 -13.90 -2.59 -3.48
C LEU A 171 -13.16 -3.22 -2.30
N THR A 172 -12.96 -4.54 -2.31
CA THR A 172 -12.25 -5.23 -1.23
C THR A 172 -11.10 -6.10 -1.69
N VAL A 173 -9.98 -5.98 -0.99
CA VAL A 173 -8.78 -6.80 -1.18
C VAL A 173 -8.42 -7.47 0.14
N GLY A 174 -8.10 -8.76 0.12
CA GLY A 174 -7.67 -9.52 1.28
C GLY A 174 -6.23 -9.99 1.10
N LEU A 175 -5.30 -9.45 1.88
CA LEU A 175 -3.87 -9.80 1.83
C LEU A 175 -3.49 -10.72 3.01
N ALA A 176 -3.12 -11.95 2.69
CA ALA A 176 -2.73 -12.98 3.67
C ALA A 176 -1.45 -13.74 3.31
N CYS A 177 -0.90 -14.47 4.29
CA CYS A 177 0.29 -15.31 4.11
C CYS A 177 0.03 -16.82 4.31
N ASN A 178 -1.24 -17.21 4.40
CA ASN A 178 -1.69 -18.60 4.39
C ASN A 178 -2.60 -18.84 3.18
N ARG A 179 -2.63 -20.08 2.67
CA ARG A 179 -3.53 -20.49 1.59
C ARG A 179 -4.95 -20.69 2.11
N GLY A 180 -5.95 -20.37 1.29
CA GLY A 180 -7.36 -20.63 1.60
C GLY A 180 -7.84 -19.88 2.84
N SER A 181 -7.29 -18.69 3.06
CA SER A 181 -7.57 -17.84 4.21
C SER A 181 -9.01 -17.29 4.19
N ALA A 182 -9.58 -17.10 5.39
CA ALA A 182 -10.90 -16.49 5.55
C ALA A 182 -10.93 -15.06 4.97
N LEU A 183 -9.83 -14.32 5.12
CA LEU A 183 -9.68 -12.97 4.60
C LEU A 183 -9.70 -12.93 3.07
N ALA A 184 -8.99 -13.83 2.38
CA ALA A 184 -9.03 -13.91 0.93
C ALA A 184 -10.41 -14.32 0.42
N ALA A 185 -11.09 -15.24 1.11
CA ALA A 185 -12.44 -15.69 0.76
C ALA A 185 -13.52 -14.60 0.94
N ALA A 186 -13.34 -13.69 1.90
CA ALA A 186 -14.25 -12.57 2.14
C ALA A 186 -14.07 -11.41 1.13
N ALA A 187 -12.93 -11.32 0.46
CA ALA A 187 -12.58 -10.22 -0.44
C ALA A 187 -13.01 -10.46 -1.89
N GLU A 188 -13.16 -9.39 -2.67
CA GLU A 188 -13.29 -9.48 -4.13
C GLU A 188 -11.98 -9.91 -4.78
N HIS A 189 -10.86 -9.38 -4.28
CA HIS A 189 -9.51 -9.78 -4.69
C HIS A 189 -8.74 -10.38 -3.51
N GLY A 190 -8.58 -11.70 -3.49
CA GLY A 190 -7.70 -12.39 -2.55
C GLY A 190 -6.25 -12.43 -3.04
N VAL A 191 -5.30 -12.02 -2.20
CA VAL A 191 -3.85 -12.09 -2.46
C VAL A 191 -3.18 -12.89 -1.34
N GLU A 192 -2.76 -14.11 -1.64
CA GLU A 192 -2.17 -15.02 -0.66
C GLU A 192 -0.68 -15.25 -0.95
N VAL A 193 0.19 -14.52 -0.25
CA VAL A 193 1.65 -14.61 -0.40
C VAL A 193 2.22 -15.56 0.65
N VAL A 194 2.33 -16.83 0.30
CA VAL A 194 2.80 -17.88 1.21
C VAL A 194 4.32 -17.87 1.31
N THR A 195 4.86 -17.39 2.43
CA THR A 195 6.31 -17.28 2.68
C THR A 195 6.92 -18.50 3.38
N GLY A 196 6.10 -19.52 3.68
CA GLY A 196 6.50 -20.65 4.52
C GLY A 196 6.59 -20.29 6.01
N PRO A 197 7.00 -21.26 6.85
CA PRO A 197 7.12 -21.06 8.30
C PRO A 197 8.19 -20.02 8.64
N GLU A 198 7.99 -19.28 9.73
CA GLU A 198 8.89 -18.21 10.16
C GLU A 198 10.17 -18.76 10.81
N LEU A 199 11.20 -17.90 10.93
CA LEU A 199 12.44 -18.21 11.65
C LEU A 199 12.16 -18.56 13.12
N ILE A 200 11.28 -17.76 13.74
CA ILE A 200 10.74 -17.99 15.08
C ILE A 200 9.27 -18.31 14.88
N THR A 201 8.82 -19.48 15.33
CA THR A 201 7.44 -19.95 15.18
C THR A 201 6.43 -18.87 15.57
N GLY A 202 5.50 -18.55 14.66
CA GLY A 202 4.46 -17.53 14.86
C GLY A 202 4.93 -16.07 14.77
N SER A 203 6.23 -15.80 14.62
CA SER A 203 6.76 -14.42 14.52
C SER A 203 6.56 -13.83 13.11
N THR A 204 5.31 -13.66 12.71
CA THR A 204 4.92 -13.18 11.37
C THR A 204 5.30 -11.72 11.08
N ARG A 205 5.91 -11.02 12.04
CA ARG A 205 6.53 -9.71 11.79
C ARG A 205 7.77 -9.78 10.89
N LEU A 206 8.26 -11.00 10.61
CA LEU A 206 9.45 -11.27 9.80
C LEU A 206 9.06 -11.44 8.32
N LYS A 207 9.08 -12.65 7.76
CA LYS A 207 8.88 -12.86 6.32
C LYS A 207 7.50 -12.41 5.86
N ALA A 208 6.44 -12.77 6.59
CA ALA A 208 5.08 -12.37 6.25
C ALA A 208 4.91 -10.84 6.29
N GLY A 209 5.49 -10.16 7.29
CA GLY A 209 5.53 -8.69 7.35
C GLY A 209 6.29 -8.06 6.18
N THR A 210 7.43 -8.65 5.80
CA THR A 210 8.19 -8.20 4.61
C THR A 210 7.37 -8.37 3.34
N ALA A 211 6.71 -9.53 3.15
CA ALA A 211 5.82 -9.76 2.01
C ALA A 211 4.69 -8.73 1.96
N GLN A 212 4.05 -8.45 3.09
CA GLN A 212 3.00 -7.44 3.21
C GLN A 212 3.51 -6.06 2.80
N LYS A 213 4.68 -5.64 3.28
CA LYS A 213 5.29 -4.37 2.88
C LYS A 213 5.49 -4.30 1.36
N LEU A 214 6.03 -5.34 0.74
CA LEU A 214 6.27 -5.37 -0.70
C LEU A 214 4.96 -5.23 -1.49
N VAL A 215 3.91 -5.96 -1.09
CA VAL A 215 2.60 -5.89 -1.75
C VAL A 215 1.93 -4.53 -1.55
N LEU A 216 1.94 -3.97 -0.33
CA LEU A 216 1.38 -2.64 -0.06
C LEU A 216 2.07 -1.55 -0.89
N ASN A 217 3.41 -1.59 -0.98
CA ASN A 217 4.16 -0.68 -1.82
C ASN A 217 3.83 -0.85 -3.32
N MET A 218 3.56 -2.08 -3.79
CA MET A 218 3.07 -2.31 -5.15
C MET A 218 1.68 -1.71 -5.36
N ILE A 219 0.76 -1.91 -4.42
CA ILE A 219 -0.60 -1.36 -4.49
C ILE A 219 -0.55 0.16 -4.58
N SER A 220 0.10 0.84 -3.64
CA SER A 220 0.16 2.30 -3.63
C SER A 220 0.92 2.86 -4.85
N THR A 221 2.14 2.37 -5.09
CA THR A 221 3.01 2.93 -6.15
C THR A 221 2.42 2.70 -7.54
N ILE A 222 1.98 1.49 -7.86
CA ILE A 222 1.47 1.18 -9.20
C ILE A 222 0.12 1.87 -9.41
N THR A 223 -0.73 1.97 -8.38
CA THR A 223 -1.95 2.79 -8.45
C THR A 223 -1.63 4.24 -8.81
N MET A 224 -0.64 4.86 -8.15
CA MET A 224 -0.27 6.25 -8.41
C MET A 224 0.34 6.44 -9.80
N ILE A 225 1.08 5.45 -10.31
CA ILE A 225 1.53 5.42 -11.72
C ILE A 225 0.33 5.41 -12.66
N ARG A 226 -0.68 4.56 -12.40
CA ARG A 226 -1.91 4.46 -13.21
C ARG A 226 -2.81 5.69 -13.12
N LEU A 227 -2.63 6.53 -12.10
CA LEU A 227 -3.32 7.82 -11.92
C LEU A 227 -2.50 9.01 -12.47
N GLY A 228 -1.41 8.78 -13.21
CA GLY A 228 -0.63 9.85 -13.83
C GLY A 228 0.18 10.70 -12.85
N LYS A 229 0.52 10.16 -11.67
CA LYS A 229 1.40 10.84 -10.70
C LYS A 229 2.88 10.82 -11.12
N THR A 230 3.23 10.00 -12.11
CA THR A 230 4.59 9.85 -12.64
C THR A 230 4.68 10.13 -14.15
N TYR A 231 5.90 10.38 -14.63
CA TYR A 231 6.24 10.43 -16.05
C TYR A 231 7.53 9.63 -16.27
N GLY A 232 7.41 8.48 -16.93
CA GLY A 232 8.47 7.47 -16.86
C GLY A 232 8.69 7.04 -15.40
N ASN A 233 9.93 7.11 -14.93
CA ASN A 233 10.29 6.85 -13.53
C ASN A 233 10.43 8.13 -12.69
N LEU A 234 10.00 9.30 -13.21
CA LEU A 234 10.07 10.57 -12.52
C LEU A 234 8.76 10.84 -11.78
N MET A 235 8.90 11.22 -10.52
CA MET A 235 7.82 11.69 -9.65
C MET A 235 7.46 13.14 -10.01
N VAL A 236 6.55 13.33 -10.95
CA VAL A 236 6.27 14.67 -11.54
C VAL A 236 5.10 15.40 -10.87
N ASP A 237 4.35 14.73 -10.00
CA ASP A 237 3.33 15.38 -9.16
C ASP A 237 3.95 15.78 -7.82
N VAL A 238 4.78 16.83 -7.84
CA VAL A 238 5.49 17.34 -6.66
C VAL A 238 5.27 18.84 -6.56
N ARG A 239 4.78 19.29 -5.40
CA ARG A 239 4.73 20.70 -5.04
C ARG A 239 5.89 21.07 -4.13
N ALA A 240 6.62 22.11 -4.51
CA ALA A 240 7.80 22.54 -3.78
C ALA A 240 7.44 23.36 -2.53
N SER A 241 7.30 22.70 -1.37
CA SER A 241 7.01 23.37 -0.09
C SER A 241 8.25 23.75 0.73
N ASN A 242 9.45 23.35 0.28
CA ASN A 242 10.72 23.67 0.94
C ASN A 242 11.88 23.66 -0.08
N GLU A 243 13.05 24.17 0.32
CA GLU A 243 14.23 24.29 -0.56
C GLU A 243 14.67 22.96 -1.18
N LYS A 244 14.65 21.87 -0.40
CA LYS A 244 14.96 20.52 -0.89
C LYS A 244 13.99 20.10 -2.00
N LEU A 245 12.70 20.37 -1.85
CA LEU A 245 11.69 20.07 -2.87
C LEU A 245 11.83 20.99 -4.09
N ARG A 246 12.19 22.28 -3.93
CA ARG A 246 12.50 23.17 -5.06
C ARG A 246 13.66 22.64 -5.90
N ALA A 247 14.75 22.24 -5.26
CA ALA A 247 15.90 21.64 -5.93
C ALA A 247 15.53 20.33 -6.65
N ARG A 248 14.69 19.50 -6.02
CA ARG A 248 14.16 18.28 -6.63
C ARG A 248 13.28 18.58 -7.85
N SER A 249 12.37 19.54 -7.77
CA SER A 249 11.51 19.98 -8.88
C SER A 249 12.34 20.39 -10.09
N ARG A 250 13.36 21.26 -9.90
CA ARG A 250 14.28 21.67 -10.97
C ARG A 250 14.96 20.47 -11.63
N ARG A 251 15.50 19.55 -10.82
CA ARG A 251 16.15 18.32 -11.32
C ARG A 251 15.19 17.45 -12.12
N ILE A 252 13.94 17.30 -11.69
CA ILE A 252 12.94 16.50 -12.41
C ILE A 252 12.61 17.13 -13.76
N VAL A 253 12.38 18.44 -13.81
CA VAL A 253 12.13 19.15 -15.08
C VAL A 253 13.33 19.01 -16.00
N ALA A 254 14.56 19.17 -15.49
CA ALA A 254 15.78 18.99 -16.27
C ALA A 254 15.87 17.58 -16.88
N LEU A 255 15.66 16.53 -16.06
CA LEU A 255 15.69 15.14 -16.53
C LEU A 255 14.60 14.83 -17.55
N ALA A 256 13.42 15.42 -17.39
CA ALA A 256 12.28 15.17 -18.28
C ALA A 256 12.39 15.91 -19.63
N THR A 257 13.06 17.07 -19.66
CA THR A 257 13.02 17.99 -20.81
C THR A 257 14.36 18.20 -21.49
N GLY A 258 15.48 18.06 -20.78
CA GLY A 258 16.81 18.47 -21.25
C GLY A 258 16.98 19.98 -21.42
N ALA A 259 16.04 20.79 -20.92
CA ALA A 259 16.07 22.25 -21.06
C ALA A 259 17.18 22.89 -20.20
N PRO A 260 17.68 24.08 -20.57
CA PRO A 260 18.64 24.82 -19.75
C PRO A 260 17.99 25.41 -18.49
N ASP A 261 18.81 25.66 -17.46
CA ASP A 261 18.35 26.10 -16.14
C ASP A 261 17.48 27.37 -16.17
N ASP A 262 17.76 28.32 -17.05
CA ASP A 262 17.01 29.57 -17.18
C ASP A 262 15.59 29.31 -17.73
N ALA A 263 15.45 28.38 -18.68
CA ALA A 263 14.15 27.97 -19.22
C ALA A 263 13.35 27.19 -18.17
N ILE A 264 14.01 26.32 -17.41
CA ILE A 264 13.39 25.58 -16.31
C ILE A 264 12.86 26.53 -15.23
N GLU A 265 13.64 27.52 -14.81
CA GLU A 265 13.21 28.49 -13.80
C GLU A 265 12.03 29.33 -14.29
N ARG A 266 12.05 29.77 -15.55
CA ARG A 266 10.91 30.48 -16.14
C ARG A 266 9.66 29.61 -16.16
N ALA A 267 9.77 28.36 -16.61
CA ALA A 267 8.64 27.44 -16.69
C ALA A 267 8.06 27.12 -15.30
N LEU A 268 8.92 26.81 -14.31
CA LEU A 268 8.48 26.59 -12.93
C LEU A 268 7.84 27.84 -12.32
N THR A 269 8.38 29.03 -12.57
CA THR A 269 7.77 30.28 -12.08
C THR A 269 6.42 30.54 -12.73
N ALA A 270 6.30 30.35 -14.04
CA ALA A 270 5.06 30.55 -14.79
C ALA A 270 3.95 29.55 -14.44
N THR A 271 4.32 28.44 -13.77
CA THR A 271 3.40 27.35 -13.39
C THR A 271 3.26 27.19 -11.89
N ASP A 272 3.63 28.22 -11.12
CA ASP A 272 3.55 28.22 -9.65
C ASP A 272 4.27 27.03 -8.97
N GLY A 273 5.37 26.59 -9.59
CA GLY A 273 6.19 25.48 -9.14
C GLY A 273 5.64 24.08 -9.47
N GLU A 274 4.55 23.99 -10.24
CA GLU A 274 3.94 22.72 -10.65
C GLU A 274 4.79 22.01 -11.71
N VAL A 275 5.49 20.96 -11.30
CA VAL A 275 6.46 20.24 -12.14
C VAL A 275 5.82 19.67 -13.42
N LYS A 276 4.65 19.04 -13.32
CA LYS A 276 3.92 18.51 -14.50
C LYS A 276 3.62 19.58 -15.53
N HIS A 277 3.19 20.75 -15.08
CA HIS A 277 2.86 21.87 -15.94
C HIS A 277 4.13 22.42 -16.60
N ALA A 278 5.20 22.64 -15.82
CA ALA A 278 6.48 23.12 -16.35
C ALA A 278 7.07 22.18 -17.42
N ILE A 279 6.97 20.86 -17.23
CA ILE A 279 7.42 19.89 -18.24
C ILE A 279 6.58 20.01 -19.51
N LEU A 280 5.25 20.13 -19.39
CA LEU A 280 4.36 20.27 -20.53
C LEU A 280 4.62 21.56 -21.31
N THR A 281 4.77 22.70 -20.63
CA THR A 281 5.06 23.98 -21.29
C THR A 281 6.36 23.92 -22.09
N LEU A 282 7.39 23.26 -21.55
CA LEU A 282 8.70 23.14 -22.21
C LEU A 282 8.70 22.15 -23.39
N LEU A 283 8.01 21.01 -23.26
CA LEU A 283 8.02 19.97 -24.30
C LEU A 283 7.00 20.18 -25.41
N ALA A 284 5.91 20.90 -25.14
CA ALA A 284 4.87 21.20 -26.12
C ALA A 284 4.90 22.64 -26.64
N ASP A 285 5.77 23.49 -26.09
CA ASP A 285 5.87 24.92 -26.45
C ASP A 285 4.52 25.65 -26.32
N VAL A 286 3.88 25.48 -25.15
CA VAL A 286 2.59 26.10 -24.82
C VAL A 286 2.70 26.93 -23.54
N ASP A 287 1.79 27.90 -23.37
CA ASP A 287 1.72 28.68 -22.15
C ASP A 287 1.15 27.89 -20.95
N GLY A 288 1.33 28.44 -19.74
CA GLY A 288 0.87 27.81 -18.50
C GLY A 288 -0.64 27.51 -18.48
N PRO A 289 -1.53 28.45 -18.85
CA PRO A 289 -2.97 28.20 -18.96
C PRO A 289 -3.33 27.07 -19.92
N THR A 290 -2.69 27.00 -21.09
CA THR A 290 -2.91 25.93 -22.06
C THR A 290 -2.42 24.59 -21.51
N ALA A 291 -1.25 24.55 -20.87
CA ALA A 291 -0.74 23.35 -20.21
C ALA A 291 -1.70 22.84 -19.11
N ALA A 292 -2.24 23.75 -18.29
CA ALA A 292 -3.20 23.40 -17.24
C ALA A 292 -4.47 22.75 -17.82
N ARG A 293 -5.05 23.37 -18.85
CA ARG A 293 -6.22 22.82 -19.54
C ARG A 293 -5.94 21.45 -20.16
N LEU A 294 -4.82 21.28 -20.87
CA LEU A 294 -4.45 20.00 -21.49
C LEU A 294 -4.24 18.89 -20.45
N LEU A 295 -3.67 19.21 -19.29
CA LEU A 295 -3.51 18.26 -18.19
C LEU A 295 -4.86 17.90 -17.57
N GLU A 296 -5.76 18.86 -17.38
CA GLU A 296 -7.12 18.62 -16.89
C GLU A 296 -7.90 17.70 -17.85
N ASP A 297 -7.92 18.04 -19.15
CA ASP A 297 -8.57 17.27 -20.22
C ASP A 297 -7.99 15.84 -20.33
N SER A 298 -6.74 15.65 -19.92
CA SER A 298 -6.03 14.36 -19.91
C SER A 298 -6.10 13.61 -18.57
N GLY A 299 -6.92 14.06 -17.62
CA GLY A 299 -7.02 13.46 -16.29
C GLY A 299 -5.68 13.45 -15.53
N GLY A 300 -4.85 14.47 -15.72
CA GLY A 300 -3.54 14.62 -15.10
C GLY A 300 -2.40 13.79 -15.74
N HIS A 301 -2.67 13.06 -16.82
CA HIS A 301 -1.67 12.21 -17.49
C HIS A 301 -0.79 13.02 -18.45
N LEU A 302 0.45 13.29 -18.06
CA LEU A 302 1.37 14.14 -18.82
C LEU A 302 1.63 13.63 -20.25
N ARG A 303 1.76 12.31 -20.45
CA ARG A 303 2.01 11.75 -21.79
C ARG A 303 0.80 11.90 -22.71
N ALA A 304 -0.42 11.83 -22.18
CA ALA A 304 -1.63 12.09 -22.95
C ALA A 304 -1.76 13.58 -23.30
N ALA A 305 -1.47 14.47 -22.34
CA ALA A 305 -1.48 15.91 -22.57
C ALA A 305 -0.46 16.34 -23.65
N LEU A 306 0.74 15.74 -23.64
CA LEU A 306 1.75 15.96 -24.69
C LEU A 306 1.30 15.48 -26.07
N ALA A 307 0.54 14.39 -26.14
CA ALA A 307 0.00 13.90 -27.42
C ALA A 307 -1.11 14.83 -27.93
N ALA A 308 -1.99 15.30 -27.03
CA ALA A 308 -3.06 16.24 -27.35
C ALA A 308 -2.53 17.60 -27.82
N ALA A 309 -1.38 18.06 -27.31
CA ALA A 309 -0.77 19.31 -27.76
C ALA A 309 -0.21 19.25 -29.20
N ARG A 310 0.02 18.04 -29.74
CA ARG A 310 0.60 17.83 -31.08
C ARG A 310 -0.45 17.58 -32.16
N GLY A 311 -1.69 17.30 -31.76
CA GLY A 311 -2.83 17.06 -32.66
C GLY A 311 -3.66 18.32 -32.82
#